data_AF-A0A9E2XWB9-F1
#
_entry.id   AF-A0A9E2XWB9-F1
#
_cell.length_a   1.000
_cell.length_b   1.000
_cell.length_c   1.000
_cell.angle_alpha   90.00
_cell.angle_beta   90.00
_cell.angle_gamma   90.00
#
_symmetry.space_group_name_H-M   'P 1'
#
loop_
_entity.id
_entity.type
_entity.pdbx_description
1 polymer ?
#
loop_
_entity_poly.entity_id
_entity_poly.type
_entity_poly.pdbx_seq_one_letter_code
_entity_poly.pdbx_strand_id
1 'polypeptide(L)'
;MRDVLAEICAEKRAHIARAKSVRSEAALLAGIAEAPPVRPFAAALERHLAEGRYGLIAEIKKASPSAGLIRADFDPRELASAYAAGGASCLSVLTDAPYFQGNDADLTAAREAVGLPVLRKDFILDAYQVLESRRIGADCILLIMAALSNAAAAELAAAAAELGLDVLVEIHEGAELDRALRLPVRLTGINNRNLKTLDTDLRTAE
;
A
#
# COMPACT_ATOMS: atom_id res chain seq x y z
N MET A 1 -2.19 -0.79 27.65
CA MET A 1 -1.37 -1.27 26.53
C MET A 1 -1.44 -0.21 25.45
N ARG A 2 -0.31 0.27 24.90
CA ARG A 2 -0.33 1.28 23.84
C ARG A 2 -0.85 0.64 22.55
N ASP A 3 -1.81 1.28 21.91
CA ASP A 3 -2.33 0.87 20.61
C ASP A 3 -1.51 1.57 19.53
N VAL A 4 -0.44 0.90 19.07
CA VAL A 4 0.50 1.44 18.08
C VAL A 4 -0.23 1.83 16.79
N LEU A 5 -1.26 1.07 16.39
CA LEU A 5 -2.05 1.39 15.21
C LEU A 5 -2.83 2.68 15.40
N ALA A 6 -3.44 2.88 16.57
CA ALA A 6 -4.15 4.13 16.88
C ALA A 6 -3.22 5.34 16.89
N GLU A 7 -2.00 5.21 17.44
CA GLU A 7 -0.96 6.25 17.42
C GLU A 7 -0.55 6.61 15.98
N ILE A 8 -0.22 5.60 15.16
CA ILE A 8 0.09 5.79 13.73
C ILE A 8 -1.06 6.51 13.01
N CYS A 9 -2.30 6.07 13.24
CA CYS A 9 -3.45 6.65 12.55
C CYS A 9 -3.72 8.10 12.99
N ALA A 10 -3.48 8.44 14.25
CA ALA A 10 -3.62 9.82 14.74
C ALA A 10 -2.58 10.74 14.09
N GLU A 11 -1.32 10.31 14.05
CA GLU A 11 -0.24 11.06 13.40
C GLU A 11 -0.45 11.19 11.89
N LYS A 12 -0.93 10.13 11.24
CA LYS A 12 -1.26 10.13 9.82
C LYS A 12 -2.38 11.12 9.49
N ARG A 13 -3.44 11.20 10.30
CA ARG A 13 -4.49 12.23 10.13
C ARG A 13 -3.93 13.65 10.24
N ALA A 14 -3.05 13.90 11.20
CA ALA A 14 -2.37 15.19 11.32
C ALA A 14 -1.46 15.48 10.11
N HIS A 15 -0.79 14.47 9.57
CA HIS A 15 -0.02 14.58 8.33
C HIS A 15 -0.92 14.96 7.16
N ILE A 16 -2.04 14.25 6.95
CA ILE A 16 -2.99 14.52 5.87
C ILE A 16 -3.51 15.95 5.95
N ALA A 17 -3.88 16.42 7.15
CA ALA A 17 -4.34 17.80 7.34
C ALA A 17 -3.28 18.84 6.92
N ARG A 18 -2.00 18.59 7.22
CA ARG A 18 -0.89 19.45 6.76
C ARG A 18 -0.67 19.34 5.25
N ALA A 19 -0.76 18.15 4.67
CA ALA A 19 -0.62 17.96 3.23
C ALA A 19 -1.73 18.72 2.47
N LYS A 20 -2.99 18.59 2.92
CA LYS A 20 -4.15 19.33 2.38
C LYS A 20 -3.99 20.85 2.42
N SER A 21 -3.31 21.40 3.44
CA SER A 21 -3.08 22.85 3.53
C SER A 21 -1.97 23.34 2.59
N VAL A 22 -1.04 22.46 2.21
CA VAL A 22 0.04 22.77 1.24
C VAL A 22 -0.42 22.56 -0.20
N ARG A 23 -1.20 21.51 -0.46
CA ARG A 23 -1.71 21.16 -1.79
C ARG A 23 -3.15 20.70 -1.68
N SER A 24 -4.05 21.42 -2.35
CA SER A 24 -5.48 21.11 -2.34
C SER A 24 -5.82 19.87 -3.18
N GLU A 25 -6.98 19.26 -2.89
CA GLU A 25 -7.54 18.16 -3.67
C GLU A 25 -7.74 18.55 -5.15
N ALA A 26 -8.21 19.78 -5.40
CA ALA A 26 -8.37 20.30 -6.76
C ALA A 26 -7.03 20.36 -7.53
N ALA A 27 -5.94 20.75 -6.85
CA ALA A 27 -4.62 20.76 -7.46
C ALA A 27 -4.10 19.35 -7.76
N LEU A 28 -4.41 18.36 -6.90
CA LEU A 28 -4.10 16.96 -7.19
C LEU A 28 -4.88 16.46 -8.39
N LEU A 29 -6.20 16.66 -8.41
CA LEU A 29 -7.09 16.26 -9.51
C LEU A 29 -6.65 16.84 -10.85
N ALA A 30 -6.28 18.12 -10.90
CA ALA A 30 -5.80 18.77 -12.12
C ALA A 30 -4.54 18.08 -12.70
N GLY A 31 -3.67 17.53 -11.84
CA GLY A 31 -2.45 16.84 -12.24
C GLY A 31 -2.60 15.34 -12.49
N ILE A 32 -3.76 14.73 -12.18
CA ILE A 32 -3.96 13.28 -12.34
C ILE A 32 -3.90 12.85 -13.81
N ALA A 33 -4.34 13.70 -14.74
CA ALA A 33 -4.28 13.41 -16.17
C ALA A 33 -2.85 13.24 -16.70
N GLU A 34 -1.86 13.83 -16.03
CA GLU A 34 -0.44 13.69 -16.36
C GLU A 34 0.20 12.42 -15.78
N ALA A 35 -0.48 11.74 -14.85
CA ALA A 35 0.06 10.57 -14.20
C ALA A 35 0.07 9.38 -15.19
N PRO A 36 1.13 8.55 -15.21
CA PRO A 36 1.26 7.45 -16.16
C PRO A 36 0.10 6.46 -16.02
N PRO A 37 -0.31 5.74 -17.08
CA PRO A 37 -1.39 4.76 -17.00
C PRO A 37 -1.16 3.76 -15.85
N VAL A 38 -2.25 3.39 -15.17
CA VAL A 38 -2.22 2.39 -14.10
C VAL A 38 -1.93 1.01 -14.71
N ARG A 39 -0.96 0.30 -14.12
CA ARG A 39 -0.61 -1.08 -14.48
C ARG A 39 -1.53 -2.03 -13.70
N PRO A 40 -2.02 -3.13 -14.30
CA PRO A 40 -3.00 -4.00 -13.64
C PRO A 40 -2.34 -4.87 -12.57
N PHE A 41 -2.39 -4.43 -11.31
CA PHE A 41 -1.71 -5.06 -10.17
C PHE A 41 -2.28 -6.45 -9.84
N ALA A 42 -3.60 -6.56 -9.68
CA ALA A 42 -4.28 -7.82 -9.41
C ALA A 42 -4.07 -8.83 -10.55
N ALA A 43 -4.18 -8.37 -11.80
CA ALA A 43 -4.00 -9.25 -12.95
C ALA A 43 -2.55 -9.72 -13.12
N ALA A 44 -1.56 -8.98 -12.63
CA ALA A 44 -0.17 -9.43 -12.64
C ALA A 44 0.08 -10.61 -11.70
N LEU A 45 -0.56 -10.60 -10.53
CA LEU A 45 -0.54 -11.72 -9.59
C LEU A 45 -1.23 -12.95 -10.20
N GLU A 46 -2.45 -12.77 -10.72
CA GLU A 46 -3.23 -13.85 -11.35
C GLU A 46 -2.50 -14.49 -12.53
N ARG A 47 -1.83 -13.69 -13.36
CA ARG A 47 -1.03 -14.21 -14.48
C ARG A 47 0.09 -15.12 -14.00
N HIS A 48 0.85 -14.74 -12.97
CA HIS A 48 1.90 -15.62 -12.43
C HIS A 48 1.30 -16.89 -11.84
N LEU A 49 0.16 -16.81 -11.15
CA LEU A 49 -0.55 -17.99 -10.64
C LEU A 49 -1.00 -18.93 -11.78
N ALA A 50 -1.54 -18.37 -12.87
CA ALA A 50 -1.96 -19.16 -14.04
C ALA A 50 -0.78 -19.85 -14.75
N GLU A 51 0.44 -19.32 -14.62
CA GLU A 51 1.68 -19.92 -15.11
C GLU A 51 2.28 -20.96 -14.13
N GLY A 52 1.60 -21.27 -13.03
CA GLY A 52 2.10 -22.19 -12.00
C GLY A 52 3.21 -21.59 -11.11
N ARG A 53 3.36 -20.26 -11.11
CA ARG A 53 4.32 -19.52 -10.27
C ARG A 53 3.61 -18.90 -9.06
N TYR A 54 4.38 -18.53 -8.04
CA TYR A 54 3.86 -17.71 -6.95
C TYR A 54 3.60 -16.27 -7.42
N GLY A 55 2.47 -15.70 -7.00
CA GLY A 55 2.19 -14.27 -7.10
C GLY A 55 2.95 -13.47 -6.04
N LEU A 56 4.21 -13.14 -6.30
CA LEU A 56 5.07 -12.47 -5.31
C LEU A 56 4.95 -10.94 -5.40
N ILE A 57 4.49 -10.31 -4.32
CA ILE A 57 4.63 -8.86 -4.09
C ILE A 57 5.91 -8.63 -3.29
N ALA A 58 6.96 -8.09 -3.92
CA ALA A 58 8.23 -7.83 -3.25
C ALA A 58 8.25 -6.43 -2.63
N GLU A 59 8.55 -6.34 -1.33
CA GLU A 59 8.48 -5.08 -0.57
C GLU A 59 9.84 -4.38 -0.47
N ILE A 60 9.89 -3.12 -0.91
CA ILE A 60 11.01 -2.20 -0.76
C ILE A 60 10.79 -1.40 0.53
N LYS A 61 11.61 -1.71 1.55
CA LYS A 61 11.46 -1.16 2.91
C LYS A 61 12.81 -0.84 3.54
N LYS A 62 12.97 0.41 4.00
CA LYS A 62 14.23 0.89 4.61
C LYS A 62 14.32 0.56 6.10
N ALA A 63 13.25 0.82 6.84
CA ALA A 63 13.17 0.57 8.27
C ALA A 63 11.78 0.05 8.67
N SER A 64 11.64 -0.47 9.89
CA SER A 64 10.33 -0.72 10.50
C SER A 64 10.36 -0.47 12.02
N PRO A 65 9.21 -0.22 12.65
CA PRO A 65 9.14 -0.08 14.11
C PRO A 65 9.66 -1.30 14.88
N SER A 66 9.51 -2.49 14.30
CA SER A 66 9.89 -3.77 14.91
C SER A 66 11.37 -4.10 14.77
N ALA A 67 12.00 -3.75 13.65
CA ALA A 67 13.35 -4.20 13.30
C ALA A 67 14.37 -3.04 13.24
N GLY A 68 13.94 -1.79 13.40
CA GLY A 68 14.78 -0.62 13.19
C GLY A 68 15.20 -0.48 11.73
N LEU A 69 16.43 -0.04 11.48
CA LEU A 69 17.00 0.06 10.15
C LEU A 69 17.26 -1.33 9.56
N ILE A 70 16.60 -1.64 8.44
CA ILE A 70 16.74 -2.92 7.73
C ILE A 70 17.87 -2.83 6.72
N ARG A 71 17.95 -1.71 6.00
CA ARG A 71 18.95 -1.49 4.95
C ARG A 71 19.45 -0.06 4.97
N ALA A 72 20.74 0.11 5.27
CA ALA A 72 21.39 1.42 5.32
C ALA A 72 21.57 2.01 3.91
N ASP A 73 22.09 1.19 2.98
CA ASP A 73 22.28 1.54 1.58
C ASP A 73 21.01 1.25 0.77
N PHE A 74 20.21 2.29 0.53
CA PHE A 74 18.84 2.17 0.09
C PHE A 74 18.60 2.96 -1.21
N ASP A 75 18.75 2.28 -2.34
CA ASP A 75 18.35 2.77 -3.66
C ASP A 75 17.09 2.02 -4.15
N PRO A 76 15.92 2.68 -4.21
CA PRO A 76 14.67 2.08 -4.69
C PRO A 76 14.74 1.57 -6.13
N ARG A 77 15.54 2.20 -7.01
CA ARG A 77 15.68 1.79 -8.43
C ARG A 77 16.42 0.47 -8.51
N GLU A 78 17.57 0.37 -7.84
CA GLU A 78 18.35 -0.86 -7.82
C GLU A 78 17.57 -2.02 -7.19
N LEU A 79 16.88 -1.77 -6.08
CA LEU A 79 16.05 -2.77 -5.41
C LEU A 79 14.89 -3.24 -6.30
N ALA A 80 14.21 -2.31 -6.98
CA ALA A 80 13.13 -2.64 -7.92
C ALA A 80 13.64 -3.51 -9.07
N SER A 81 14.76 -3.14 -9.69
CA SER A 81 15.39 -3.93 -10.76
C SER A 81 15.80 -5.32 -10.29
N ALA A 82 16.36 -5.44 -9.08
CA ALA A 82 16.71 -6.72 -8.49
C ALA A 82 15.49 -7.61 -8.26
N TYR A 83 14.39 -7.06 -7.73
CA TYR A 83 13.15 -7.83 -7.53
C TYR A 83 12.50 -8.24 -8.85
N ALA A 84 12.53 -7.38 -9.87
CA ALA A 84 12.03 -7.73 -11.20
C ALA A 84 12.86 -8.86 -11.83
N ALA A 85 14.19 -8.78 -11.76
CA ALA A 85 15.08 -9.84 -12.22
C ALA A 85 14.88 -11.16 -11.44
N GLY A 86 14.54 -11.06 -10.15
CA GLY A 86 14.19 -12.20 -9.29
C GLY A 86 12.80 -12.80 -9.55
N GLY A 87 12.01 -12.23 -10.47
CA GLY A 87 10.71 -12.78 -10.87
C GLY A 87 9.51 -12.33 -10.04
N ALA A 88 9.62 -11.21 -9.31
CA ALA A 88 8.47 -10.62 -8.62
C ALA A 88 7.32 -10.30 -9.59
N SER A 89 6.08 -10.49 -9.14
CA SER A 89 4.87 -10.11 -9.89
C SER A 89 4.61 -8.61 -9.78
N CYS A 90 4.79 -8.08 -8.58
CA CYS A 90 4.50 -6.70 -8.22
C CYS A 90 5.53 -6.21 -7.20
N LEU A 91 5.57 -4.90 -7.00
CA LEU A 91 6.32 -4.26 -5.92
C LEU A 91 5.36 -3.69 -4.86
N SER A 92 5.82 -3.61 -3.63
CA SER A 92 5.23 -2.84 -2.53
C SER A 92 6.28 -1.83 -2.06
N VAL A 93 5.94 -0.55 -1.97
CA VAL A 93 6.89 0.49 -1.54
C VAL A 93 6.32 1.24 -0.35
N LEU A 94 7.08 1.27 0.74
CA LEU A 94 6.71 2.04 1.93
C LEU A 94 6.89 3.53 1.66
N THR A 95 5.81 4.31 1.84
CA THR A 95 5.85 5.77 1.70
C THR A 95 5.74 6.50 3.05
N ASP A 96 5.45 5.78 4.13
CA ASP A 96 5.37 6.36 5.46
C ASP A 96 6.77 6.72 6.02
N ALA A 97 6.99 8.03 6.19
CA ALA A 97 8.26 8.55 6.69
C ALA A 97 8.48 8.31 8.21
N PRO A 98 7.51 8.60 9.11
CA PRO A 98 7.77 8.54 10.56
C PRO A 98 8.13 7.14 11.07
N TYR A 99 7.48 6.09 10.56
CA TYR A 99 7.63 4.73 11.10
C TYR A 99 8.52 3.83 10.24
N PHE A 100 8.58 4.08 8.93
CA PHE A 100 9.30 3.20 7.98
C PHE A 100 10.47 3.87 7.27
N GLN A 101 10.71 5.17 7.51
CA GLN A 101 11.66 6.00 6.78
C GLN A 101 11.48 5.91 5.26
N GLY A 102 10.24 5.70 4.81
CA GLY A 102 9.85 5.72 3.41
C GLY A 102 9.58 7.13 2.91
N ASN A 103 9.46 7.27 1.59
CA ASN A 103 9.02 8.53 0.99
C ASN A 103 8.30 8.26 -0.35
N ASP A 104 7.48 9.21 -0.79
CA ASP A 104 6.72 9.09 -2.04
C ASP A 104 7.63 9.00 -3.28
N ALA A 105 8.81 9.63 -3.26
CA ALA A 105 9.76 9.58 -4.38
C ALA A 105 10.39 8.18 -4.55
N ASP A 106 10.48 7.38 -3.48
CA ASP A 106 10.93 5.99 -3.56
C ASP A 106 9.97 5.16 -4.42
N LEU A 107 8.65 5.39 -4.27
CA LEU A 107 7.64 4.71 -5.06
C LEU A 107 7.77 5.07 -6.54
N THR A 108 7.85 6.37 -6.85
CA THR A 108 8.04 6.83 -8.22
C THR A 108 9.33 6.27 -8.82
N ALA A 109 10.45 6.34 -8.10
CA ALA A 109 11.74 5.84 -8.56
C ALA A 109 11.74 4.32 -8.82
N ALA A 110 11.20 3.54 -7.88
CA ALA A 110 11.06 2.09 -8.03
C ALA A 110 10.18 1.74 -9.24
N ARG A 111 9.05 2.43 -9.43
CA ARG A 111 8.13 2.19 -10.53
C ARG A 111 8.72 2.55 -11.89
N GLU A 112 9.48 3.63 -11.98
CA GLU A 112 10.16 4.05 -13.22
C GLU A 112 11.28 3.08 -13.63
N ALA A 113 11.92 2.41 -12.66
CA ALA A 113 13.02 1.50 -12.93
C ALA A 113 12.59 0.18 -13.58
N VAL A 114 11.31 -0.21 -13.48
CA VAL A 114 10.82 -1.52 -13.95
C VAL A 114 9.41 -1.45 -14.54
N GLY A 115 8.99 -2.52 -15.23
CA GLY A 115 7.64 -2.67 -15.78
C GLY A 115 6.58 -3.23 -14.81
N LEU A 116 6.95 -3.57 -13.57
CA LEU A 116 6.04 -4.18 -12.59
C LEU A 116 5.00 -3.18 -12.04
N PRO A 117 3.76 -3.61 -11.71
CA PRO A 117 2.83 -2.80 -10.95
C PRO A 117 3.33 -2.55 -9.51
N VAL A 118 3.02 -1.38 -8.95
CA VAL A 118 3.52 -0.97 -7.62
C VAL A 118 2.37 -0.59 -6.68
N LEU A 119 2.36 -1.22 -5.50
CA LEU A 119 1.50 -0.90 -4.37
C LEU A 119 2.12 0.23 -3.55
N ARG A 120 1.32 1.28 -3.25
CA ARG A 120 1.65 2.22 -2.18
C ARG A 120 1.34 1.58 -0.83
N LYS A 121 2.39 1.24 -0.09
CA LYS A 121 2.27 0.68 1.26
C LYS A 121 2.32 1.82 2.27
N ASP A 122 1.14 2.25 2.70
CA ASP A 122 0.94 3.33 3.67
C ASP A 122 -0.38 3.13 4.42
N PHE A 123 -0.61 3.92 5.47
CA PHE A 123 -1.87 4.02 6.17
C PHE A 123 -2.79 4.99 5.43
N ILE A 124 -3.61 4.46 4.51
CA ILE A 124 -4.59 5.23 3.74
C ILE A 124 -5.86 5.40 4.58
N LEU A 125 -6.14 6.64 4.98
CA LEU A 125 -7.24 7.01 5.89
C LEU A 125 -8.18 8.07 5.29
N ASP A 126 -7.83 8.64 4.14
CA ASP A 126 -8.55 9.76 3.51
C ASP A 126 -8.42 9.69 1.98
N ALA A 127 -9.49 10.04 1.24
CA ALA A 127 -9.53 10.02 -0.22
C ALA A 127 -8.44 10.88 -0.87
N TYR A 128 -7.97 11.91 -0.17
CA TYR A 128 -6.80 12.70 -0.56
C TYR A 128 -5.57 11.85 -0.82
N GLN A 129 -5.29 10.87 0.04
CA GLN A 129 -4.15 9.99 -0.14
C GLN A 129 -4.34 9.06 -1.34
N VAL A 130 -5.57 8.75 -1.75
CA VAL A 130 -5.84 8.00 -2.98
C VAL A 130 -5.46 8.84 -4.20
N LEU A 131 -5.82 10.14 -4.22
CA LEU A 131 -5.40 11.08 -5.24
C LEU A 131 -3.86 11.22 -5.30
N GLU A 132 -3.22 11.36 -4.14
CA GLU A 132 -1.75 11.38 -4.05
C GLU A 132 -1.14 10.10 -4.63
N SER A 133 -1.67 8.92 -4.23
CA SER A 133 -1.20 7.61 -4.70
C SER A 133 -1.23 7.54 -6.22
N ARG A 134 -2.35 7.97 -6.82
CA ARG A 134 -2.48 8.03 -8.29
C ARG A 134 -1.44 8.98 -8.90
N ARG A 135 -1.21 10.15 -8.30
CA ARG A 135 -0.31 11.18 -8.82
C ARG A 135 1.15 10.76 -8.80
N ILE A 136 1.59 10.04 -7.77
CA ILE A 136 2.96 9.52 -7.65
C ILE A 136 3.18 8.24 -8.47
N GLY A 137 2.13 7.75 -9.13
CA GLY A 137 2.17 6.64 -10.06
C GLY A 137 1.84 5.29 -9.44
N ALA A 138 1.31 5.21 -8.22
CA ALA A 138 0.89 3.92 -7.67
C ALA A 138 -0.14 3.25 -8.58
N ASP A 139 -0.09 1.91 -8.59
CA ASP A 139 -1.01 1.06 -9.35
C ASP A 139 -2.02 0.37 -8.42
N CYS A 140 -1.68 0.28 -7.14
CA CYS A 140 -2.52 -0.29 -6.09
C CYS A 140 -2.35 0.48 -4.78
N ILE A 141 -3.38 0.50 -3.94
CA ILE A 141 -3.33 1.04 -2.57
C ILE A 141 -3.65 -0.04 -1.53
N LEU A 142 -3.16 0.17 -0.30
CA LEU A 142 -3.47 -0.65 0.86
C LEU A 142 -4.65 -0.05 1.64
N LEU A 143 -5.66 -0.86 1.96
CA LEU A 143 -6.68 -0.53 2.95
C LEU A 143 -6.61 -1.50 4.13
N ILE A 144 -6.38 -1.00 5.34
CA ILE A 144 -6.24 -1.83 6.53
C ILE A 144 -7.56 -1.83 7.30
N MET A 145 -8.24 -2.97 7.38
CA MET A 145 -9.58 -3.06 8.00
C MET A 145 -9.59 -2.75 9.50
N ALA A 146 -8.48 -3.00 10.18
CA ALA A 146 -8.26 -2.61 11.57
C ALA A 146 -8.24 -1.09 11.77
N ALA A 147 -7.88 -0.31 10.74
CA ALA A 147 -7.72 1.14 10.81
C ALA A 147 -8.95 1.92 10.29
N LEU A 148 -9.88 1.24 9.63
CA LEU A 148 -10.97 1.86 8.88
C LEU A 148 -12.33 1.38 9.36
N SER A 149 -13.33 2.27 9.31
CA SER A 149 -14.74 1.87 9.41
C SER A 149 -15.20 1.26 8.07
N ASN A 150 -16.33 0.55 8.07
CA ASN A 150 -16.90 0.01 6.82
C ASN A 150 -17.22 1.11 5.80
N ALA A 151 -17.74 2.25 6.28
CA ALA A 151 -18.06 3.38 5.42
C ALA A 151 -16.79 3.97 4.79
N ALA A 152 -15.74 4.20 5.60
CA ALA A 152 -14.47 4.73 5.11
C ALA A 152 -13.78 3.76 4.13
N ALA A 153 -13.77 2.45 4.43
CA ALA A 153 -13.18 1.47 3.51
C ALA A 153 -13.92 1.41 2.17
N ALA A 154 -15.25 1.49 2.18
CA ALA A 154 -16.06 1.52 0.96
C ALA A 154 -15.83 2.81 0.14
N GLU A 155 -15.76 3.96 0.80
CA GLU A 155 -15.47 5.25 0.18
C GLU A 155 -14.09 5.25 -0.49
N LEU A 156 -13.06 4.78 0.21
CA LEU A 156 -11.69 4.73 -0.31
C LEU A 156 -11.55 3.71 -1.45
N ALA A 157 -12.23 2.57 -1.37
CA ALA A 157 -12.26 1.58 -2.45
C ALA A 157 -12.97 2.13 -3.71
N ALA A 158 -14.07 2.87 -3.54
CA ALA A 158 -14.75 3.54 -4.64
C ALA A 158 -13.85 4.62 -5.29
N ALA A 159 -13.21 5.46 -4.48
CA ALA A 159 -12.27 6.47 -4.98
C ALA A 159 -11.08 5.84 -5.74
N ALA A 160 -10.57 4.71 -5.26
CA ALA A 160 -9.52 3.96 -5.96
C ALA A 160 -10.01 3.43 -7.31
N ALA A 161 -11.20 2.85 -7.35
CA ALA A 161 -11.81 2.34 -8.57
C ALA A 161 -12.05 3.44 -9.63
N GLU A 162 -12.51 4.62 -9.22
CA GLU A 162 -12.69 5.79 -10.11
C GLU A 162 -11.37 6.22 -10.77
N LEU A 163 -10.25 6.03 -10.08
CA LEU A 163 -8.91 6.36 -10.56
C LEU A 163 -8.21 5.18 -11.26
N GLY A 164 -8.89 4.04 -11.39
CA GLY A 164 -8.37 2.81 -11.99
C GLY A 164 -7.33 2.09 -11.13
N LEU A 165 -7.19 2.43 -9.85
CA LEU A 165 -6.27 1.77 -8.91
C LEU A 165 -6.86 0.45 -8.41
N ASP A 166 -6.03 -0.59 -8.36
CA ASP A 166 -6.38 -1.79 -7.62
C ASP A 166 -6.31 -1.54 -6.10
N VAL A 167 -6.99 -2.38 -5.32
CA VAL A 167 -6.99 -2.29 -3.85
C VAL A 167 -6.60 -3.62 -3.24
N LEU A 168 -5.60 -3.60 -2.37
CA LEU A 168 -5.27 -4.69 -1.46
C LEU A 168 -5.88 -4.39 -0.08
N VAL A 169 -6.84 -5.20 0.34
CA VAL A 169 -7.45 -5.09 1.67
C VAL A 169 -6.72 -5.98 2.65
N GLU A 170 -6.13 -5.41 3.68
CA GLU A 170 -5.40 -6.12 4.73
C GLU A 170 -6.32 -6.44 5.92
N ILE A 171 -6.28 -7.70 6.35
CA ILE A 171 -7.04 -8.24 7.49
C ILE A 171 -6.16 -9.04 8.45
N HIS A 172 -6.59 -9.16 9.70
CA HIS A 172 -5.88 -9.85 10.78
C HIS A 172 -6.75 -10.88 11.51
N GLU A 173 -8.08 -10.81 11.35
CA GLU A 173 -9.03 -11.70 12.03
C GLU A 173 -10.31 -11.93 11.21
N GLY A 174 -11.10 -12.94 11.58
CA GLY A 174 -12.32 -13.31 10.86
C GLY A 174 -13.37 -12.20 10.77
N ALA A 175 -13.52 -11.40 11.83
CA ALA A 175 -14.45 -10.26 11.81
C ALA A 175 -14.03 -9.20 10.77
N GLU A 176 -12.74 -9.03 10.51
CA GLU A 176 -12.23 -8.16 9.46
C GLU A 176 -12.45 -8.76 8.07
N LEU A 177 -12.31 -10.09 7.92
CA LEU A 177 -12.63 -10.80 6.68
C LEU A 177 -14.09 -10.60 6.28
N ASP A 178 -15.04 -10.79 7.21
CA ASP A 178 -16.48 -10.60 6.95
C ASP A 178 -16.83 -9.19 6.49
N ARG A 179 -16.04 -8.20 6.93
CA ARG A 179 -16.16 -6.80 6.50
C ARG A 179 -15.50 -6.58 5.15
N ALA A 180 -14.32 -7.14 4.93
CA ALA A 180 -13.56 -7.04 3.68
C ALA A 180 -14.30 -7.67 2.49
N LEU A 181 -14.96 -8.83 2.69
CA LEU A 181 -15.72 -9.54 1.66
C LEU A 181 -16.93 -8.74 1.12
N ARG A 182 -17.33 -7.66 1.79
CA ARG A 182 -18.41 -6.76 1.34
C ARG A 182 -17.90 -5.68 0.40
N LEU A 183 -16.59 -5.48 0.30
CA LEU A 183 -15.99 -4.50 -0.59
C LEU A 183 -15.88 -5.09 -2.00
N PRO A 184 -16.12 -4.30 -3.06
CA PRO A 184 -16.02 -4.75 -4.45
C PRO A 184 -14.55 -4.78 -4.90
N VAL A 185 -13.68 -5.48 -4.18
CA VAL A 185 -12.24 -5.57 -4.41
C VAL A 185 -11.82 -6.99 -4.73
N ARG A 186 -10.70 -7.14 -5.43
CA ARG A 186 -10.21 -8.44 -5.89
C ARG A 186 -9.18 -9.07 -4.97
N LEU A 187 -8.51 -8.28 -4.14
CA LEU A 187 -7.36 -8.72 -3.34
C LEU A 187 -7.64 -8.52 -1.85
N THR A 188 -7.62 -9.63 -1.12
CA THR A 188 -7.65 -9.66 0.35
C THR A 188 -6.34 -10.29 0.83
N GLY A 189 -5.55 -9.54 1.59
CA GLY A 189 -4.30 -9.98 2.20
C GLY A 189 -4.49 -10.30 3.67
N ILE A 190 -4.08 -11.49 4.08
CA ILE A 190 -4.04 -11.89 5.50
C ILE A 190 -2.68 -11.51 6.05
N ASN A 191 -2.66 -10.64 7.06
CA ASN A 191 -1.44 -10.24 7.74
C ASN A 191 -1.23 -11.12 8.98
N ASN A 192 -0.31 -12.07 8.87
CA ASN A 192 0.04 -13.01 9.94
C ASN A 192 0.76 -12.33 11.13
N ARG A 193 1.08 -11.04 11.04
CA ARG A 193 1.71 -10.29 12.13
C ARG A 193 0.66 -9.57 12.98
N ASN A 194 0.69 -9.82 14.28
CA ASN A 194 -0.11 -9.09 15.23
C ASN A 194 0.44 -7.66 15.39
N LEU A 195 -0.34 -6.64 15.05
CA LEU A 195 0.10 -5.24 15.14
C LEU A 195 0.29 -4.73 16.58
N LYS A 196 -0.25 -5.43 17.59
CA LYS A 196 -0.10 -5.08 19.01
C LYS A 196 1.14 -5.71 19.64
N THR A 197 1.45 -6.97 19.31
CA THR A 197 2.58 -7.71 19.90
C THR A 197 3.78 -7.83 18.98
N LEU A 198 3.62 -7.58 17.68
CA LEU A 198 4.59 -7.78 16.59
C LEU A 198 4.98 -9.24 16.33
N ASP A 199 4.35 -10.19 17.03
CA ASP A 199 4.51 -11.62 16.78
C ASP A 199 3.91 -12.00 15.42
N THR A 200 4.52 -12.98 14.77
CA THR A 200 4.04 -13.53 13.49
C THR A 200 3.62 -14.99 13.69
N ASP A 201 2.38 -15.32 13.33
CA ASP A 201 1.85 -16.68 13.41
C ASP A 201 1.20 -17.06 12.08
N LEU A 202 1.76 -18.08 11.41
CA LEU A 202 1.23 -18.54 10.12
C LEU A 202 -0.15 -19.19 10.23
N ARG A 203 -0.53 -19.67 11.43
CA ARG A 203 -1.85 -20.24 11.71
C ARG A 203 -2.98 -19.22 11.57
N THR A 204 -2.66 -17.92 11.50
CA THR A 204 -3.65 -16.88 11.20
C THR A 204 -4.27 -17.05 9.81
N ALA A 205 -3.56 -17.70 8.88
CA ALA A 205 -4.01 -17.94 7.51
C ALA A 205 -4.42 -19.40 7.22
N GLU A 206 -4.37 -20.30 8.23
CA GLU A 206 -4.76 -21.71 8.14
C GLU A 206 -6.21 -21.94 8.61
#